data_AF-A0A2R3ZAC5-F1
#
_entry.id   AF-A0A2R3ZAC5-F1
#
_cell.length_a   1.000
_cell.length_b   1.000
_cell.length_c   1.000
_cell.angle_alpha   90.00
_cell.angle_beta   90.00
_cell.angle_gamma   90.00
#
_symmetry.space_group_name_H-M   'P 1'
#
loop_
_entity.id
_entity.type
_entity.pdbx_description
1 polymer ?
#
loop_
_entity_poly.entity_id
_entity_poly.type
_entity_poly.pdbx_seq_one_letter_code
_entity_poly.pdbx_strand_id
1 'polypeptide(L)' 'MSKRAFQILDEMNQYDTENGTQLVSISPHFVSGVKTKQGAHITMGTEESALHDIMNDKCMAVLVLIDKEEYQKREKL' A
#
# COMPACT_ATOMS: atom_id res chain seq x y z
N MET A 1 16.66 13.29 12.09
CA MET A 1 15.61 12.33 12.50
C MET A 1 15.27 11.45 11.31
N SER A 2 15.00 10.16 11.50
CA SER A 2 14.48 9.30 10.42
C SER A 2 13.04 9.66 10.12
N LYS A 3 12.66 9.76 8.84
CA LYS A 3 11.26 9.94 8.45
C LYS A 3 10.46 8.69 8.83
N ARG A 4 9.19 8.87 9.24
CA ARG A 4 8.25 7.76 9.45
C ARG A 4 7.83 7.19 8.10
N ALA A 5 7.54 5.89 8.02
CA ALA A 5 7.12 5.24 6.77
C ALA A 5 5.98 6.00 6.06
N PHE A 6 4.93 6.39 6.79
CA PHE A 6 3.82 7.15 6.22
C PHE A 6 4.18 8.58 5.78
N GLN A 7 5.22 9.19 6.34
CA GLN A 7 5.72 10.48 5.83
C GLN A 7 6.41 10.31 4.49
N ILE A 8 7.16 9.21 4.31
CA ILE A 8 7.82 8.91 3.04
C ILE A 8 6.76 8.61 1.97
N LEU A 9 5.76 7.79 2.29
CA LEU A 9 4.67 7.46 1.36
C LEU A 9 3.83 8.69 0.99
N ASP A 10 3.57 9.58 1.95
CA ASP A 10 2.86 10.86 1.70
C ASP A 10 3.65 11.77 0.76
N GLU A 11 4.96 11.94 0.98
CA GLU A 11 5.83 12.71 0.09
C GLU A 11 5.87 12.13 -1.33
N MET A 12 5.93 10.80 -1.48
CA MET A 12 5.89 10.16 -2.80
C MET A 12 4.54 10.38 -3.50
N ASN A 13 3.43 10.26 -2.77
CA ASN A 13 2.09 10.49 -3.32
C ASN A 13 1.84 11.96 -3.72
N GLN A 14 2.37 12.90 -2.94
CA GLN A 14 2.38 14.33 -3.31
C GLN A 14 3.19 14.55 -4.60
N TYR A 15 4.38 13.94 -4.70
CA TYR A 15 5.20 14.03 -5.90
C TYR A 15 4.50 13.46 -7.15
N ASP A 16 3.80 12.33 -7.01
CA ASP A 16 2.97 11.74 -8.07
C ASP A 16 1.91 12.70 -8.58
N THR A 17 1.24 13.40 -7.67
CA THR A 17 0.21 14.39 -8.00
C THR A 17 0.79 15.59 -8.75
N GLU A 18 1.98 16.04 -8.37
CA GLU A 18 2.63 17.22 -8.97
C GLU A 18 3.28 16.93 -10.33
N ASN A 19 3.82 15.71 -10.51
CA ASN A 19 4.68 15.37 -11.64
C ASN A 19 4.09 14.33 -12.59
N GLY A 20 2.91 13.78 -12.28
CA GLY A 20 2.26 12.73 -13.08
C GLY A 20 3.03 11.40 -13.05
N THR A 21 3.75 11.13 -11.95
CA THR A 21 4.44 9.86 -11.73
C THR A 21 3.55 8.85 -11.01
N GLN A 22 4.06 7.64 -10.78
CA GLN A 22 3.34 6.54 -10.10
C GLN A 22 4.25 5.82 -9.11
N LEU A 23 4.89 6.59 -8.23
CA LEU A 23 5.78 6.12 -7.16
C LEU A 23 5.04 5.33 -6.08
N VAL A 24 3.77 5.66 -5.82
CA VAL A 24 2.90 4.92 -4.90
C VAL A 24 1.69 4.39 -5.66
N SER A 25 1.36 3.12 -5.43
CA SER A 25 0.13 2.50 -5.93
C SER A 25 -0.58 1.78 -4.81
N ILE A 26 -1.89 1.96 -4.71
CA ILE A 26 -2.74 1.30 -3.71
C ILE A 26 -3.53 0.21 -4.42
N SER A 27 -3.38 -1.04 -3.99
CA SER A 27 -4.27 -2.11 -4.44
C SER A 27 -5.33 -2.44 -3.39
N PRO A 28 -6.61 -2.13 -3.64
CA PRO A 28 -7.69 -2.41 -2.69
C PRO A 28 -8.23 -3.85 -2.79
N HIS A 29 -7.70 -4.68 -3.70
CA HIS A 29 -8.29 -5.97 -4.06
C HIS A 29 -7.90 -7.08 -3.08
N PHE A 30 -8.69 -7.26 -2.03
CA PHE A 30 -8.58 -8.43 -1.16
C PHE A 30 -8.98 -9.71 -1.90
N VAL A 31 -8.10 -10.71 -1.92
CA VAL A 31 -8.35 -12.01 -2.57
C VAL A 31 -8.67 -13.08 -1.54
N SER A 32 -7.84 -13.23 -0.52
CA SER A 32 -8.04 -14.24 0.53
C SER A 32 -7.28 -13.92 1.81
N GLY A 33 -7.69 -14.55 2.91
CA GLY A 33 -7.02 -14.44 4.20
C GLY A 33 -7.07 -15.78 4.92
N VAL A 34 -5.94 -16.22 5.46
CA VAL A 34 -5.81 -17.49 6.17
C VAL A 34 -5.18 -17.25 7.54
N LYS A 35 -5.81 -17.77 8.60
CA LYS A 35 -5.22 -17.73 9.95
C LYS A 35 -4.06 -18.72 10.04
N THR A 36 -2.94 -18.26 10.58
CA THR A 36 -1.77 -19.10 10.85
C THR A 36 -1.52 -19.20 12.35
N LYS A 37 -0.61 -20.08 12.78
CA LYS A 37 -0.19 -20.14 14.18
C LYS A 37 0.48 -18.86 14.67
N GLN A 38 1.02 -18.04 13.76
CA GLN A 38 1.78 -16.82 14.06
C GLN A 38 1.00 -15.53 13.75
N GLY A 39 -0.25 -15.63 13.27
CA GLY A 39 -1.05 -14.46 12.89
C GLY A 39 -1.96 -14.77 11.70
N ALA A 40 -1.81 -14.01 10.61
CA ALA A 40 -2.59 -14.17 9.40
C ALA A 40 -1.71 -14.04 8.14
N HIS A 41 -2.04 -14.80 7.11
CA HIS A 41 -1.55 -14.63 5.74
C HIS A 41 -2.65 -13.93 4.96
N ILE A 42 -2.36 -12.76 4.39
CA ILE A 42 -3.30 -11.99 3.58
C ILE A 42 -2.82 -11.98 2.13
N THR A 43 -3.70 -12.33 1.20
CA THR A 43 -3.45 -12.27 -0.23
C THR A 43 -4.21 -11.10 -0.82
N MET A 44 -3.48 -10.19 -1.45
CA MET A 44 -4.03 -9.06 -2.21
C MET A 44 -3.73 -9.26 -3.68
N GLY A 45 -4.70 -8.97 -4.55
CA GLY A 45 -4.47 -8.84 -5.98
C GLY A 45 -3.78 -7.51 -6.28
N THR A 46 -3.05 -7.40 -7.38
CA THR A 46 -2.49 -6.14 -7.89
C THR A 46 -2.38 -6.23 -9.41
N GLU A 47 -2.02 -5.14 -10.09
CA GLU A 47 -1.81 -5.14 -11.53
C GLU A 47 -0.58 -5.99 -11.91
N GLU A 48 -0.61 -6.59 -13.09
CA GLU A 48 0.48 -7.46 -13.58
C GLU A 48 1.82 -6.71 -13.69
N SER A 49 1.79 -5.42 -14.05
CA SER A 49 2.95 -4.53 -14.07
C SER A 49 3.68 -4.50 -12.72
N ALA A 50 2.94 -4.44 -11.62
CA ALA A 50 3.51 -4.41 -10.27
C ALA A 50 4.25 -5.72 -9.94
N LEU A 51 3.76 -6.87 -10.41
CA LEU A 51 4.47 -8.14 -10.22
C LEU A 51 5.84 -8.12 -10.90
N HIS A 52 5.92 -7.59 -12.12
CA HIS A 52 7.20 -7.44 -12.82
C HIS A 52 8.16 -6.51 -12.08
N ASP A 53 7.68 -5.39 -11.53
CA ASP A 53 8.53 -4.45 -10.80
C ASP A 53 9.02 -5.03 -9.47
N ILE A 54 8.20 -5.78 -8.74
CA ILE A 54 8.59 -6.49 -7.51
C ILE A 54 9.67 -7.54 -7.82
N MET A 55 9.47 -8.35 -8.86
CA MET A 55 10.43 -9.40 -9.23
C MET A 55 11.79 -8.85 -9.67
N ASN A 56 11.83 -7.59 -10.12
CA ASN A 56 13.05 -6.90 -10.53
C ASN A 56 13.60 -5.94 -9.46
N ASP A 57 13.12 -6.02 -8.21
CA ASP A 57 13.55 -5.17 -7.08
C ASP A 57 13.39 -3.65 -7.35
N LYS A 58 12.40 -3.29 -8.16
CA LYS A 58 12.08 -1.89 -8.50
C LYS A 58 11.02 -1.29 -7.58
N CYS A 59 10.17 -2.11 -6.99
CA CYS A 59 9.21 -1.68 -5.99
C CYS A 59 9.02 -2.76 -4.91
N MET A 60 8.46 -2.35 -3.77
CA MET A 60 8.18 -3.24 -2.64
C MET A 60 6.68 -3.23 -2.32
N ALA A 61 6.13 -4.40 -2.00
CA ALA A 61 4.76 -4.53 -1.53
C ALA A 61 4.68 -4.26 -0.02
N VAL A 62 3.68 -3.48 0.41
CA VAL A 62 3.45 -3.17 1.83
C VAL A 62 2.00 -3.47 2.18
N LEU A 63 1.79 -4.35 3.16
CA LEU A 63 0.46 -4.56 3.76
C LEU A 63 0.24 -3.55 4.88
N VAL A 64 -0.79 -2.72 4.74
CA VAL A 64 -1.20 -1.74 5.76
C VAL A 64 -2.54 -2.14 6.35
N LEU A 65 -2.60 -2.29 7.67
CA LEU A 65 -3.84 -2.54 8.41
C LEU A 65 -4.26 -1.27 9.12
N ILE A 66 -5.48 -0.81 8.87
CA ILE A 66 -6.05 0.40 9.47
C ILE A 66 -7.40 0.09 10.11
N ASP A 67 -7.81 0.93 11.05
CA ASP A 67 -9.18 0.97 11.52
C ASP A 67 -10.09 1.50 10.40
N LYS A 68 -10.97 0.63 9.89
CA LYS A 68 -11.86 0.94 8.78
C LYS A 68 -12.89 2.01 9.14
N GLU A 69 -13.43 1.97 10.35
CA GLU A 69 -14.46 2.92 10.78
C GLU A 69 -13.85 4.32 10.91
N GLU A 70 -12.66 4.41 11.49
CA GLU A 70 -11.96 5.68 11.65
C GLU A 70 -11.51 6.26 10.30
N TYR A 71 -11.02 5.42 9.39
CA TYR A 71 -10.68 5.85 8.03
C TYR A 71 -11.89 6.47 7.31
N GLN A 72 -13.03 5.79 7.32
CA GLN A 72 -14.25 6.25 6.67
C GLN A 72 -14.82 7.54 7.27
N LYS A 73 -14.58 7.81 8.55
CA LYS A 73 -14.93 9.10 9.17
C LYS A 73 -14.06 10.23 8.63
N ARG A 74 -12.76 9.97 8.45
CA ARG A 74 -11.77 10.98 8.01
C ARG A 74 -11.84 11.27 6.51
N GLU A 75 -12.20 10.29 5.70
CA GLU A 75 -12.38 10.45 4.24
C GLU A 75 -13.52 11.42 3.88
N LYS A 76 -14.51 11.57 4.76
CA LYS A 76 -15.69 12.42 4.55
C LYS A 76 -15.54 13.87 5.05
N LEU A 77 -14.38 14.22 5.62
CA LEU A 77 -14.05 15.56 6.11
C LEU A 77 -13.35 16.35 5.01
#